data_AF-A0A6N6KYB3-F1
#
_entry.id   AF-A0A6N6KYB3-F1
#
_cell.length_a   1.000
_cell.length_b   1.000
_cell.length_c   1.000
_cell.angle_alpha   90.00
_cell.angle_beta   90.00
_cell.angle_gamma   90.00
#
_symmetry.space_group_name_H-M   'P 1'
#
loop_
_entity.id
_entity.type
_entity.pdbx_description
1 polymer ?
#
loop_
_entity_poly.entity_id
_entity_poly.type
_entity_poly.pdbx_seq_one_letter_code
_entity_poly.pdbx_strand_id
1 'polypeptide(L)'
;MGPEEIINLITQNPIVLGGLALTVGMGGIIALIVFARLFIRLSRRESKNAAWQQLGYRSQGATRYGRGSVGTHYVRTYSGHEIHYRMHVKSSFGKSQSSAYWTCEIPVPSSFGLQVIEAGIADSSLAAKASRALDRHTYDWKAHFDTPIETGDAALDNRFTILGTDAGAAQQFLLGVDIGPVLLALPHVDLTVANSEARFDDTFLANVWGKDGTPLVEIHDQIAQILTKAVEMAASTPAQNSD
;
A
#
# COMPACT_ATOMS: atom_id res chain seq x y z
N MET A 1 -54.16 13.97 -33.95
CA MET A 1 -52.93 14.53 -34.52
C MET A 1 -52.15 13.38 -35.13
N GLY A 2 -52.00 13.37 -36.46
CA GLY A 2 -51.28 12.32 -37.16
C GLY A 2 -49.75 12.44 -36.95
N PRO A 3 -48.97 11.35 -37.10
CA PRO A 3 -47.51 11.42 -37.02
C PRO A 3 -46.89 12.44 -38.01
N GLU A 4 -47.56 12.71 -39.13
CA GLU A 4 -47.14 13.72 -40.11
C GLU A 4 -47.29 15.17 -39.59
N GLU A 5 -48.32 15.46 -38.80
CA GLU A 5 -48.53 16.78 -38.19
C GLU A 5 -47.49 17.05 -37.09
N ILE A 6 -47.08 16.02 -36.34
CA ILE A 6 -46.03 16.10 -35.32
C ILE A 6 -44.68 16.40 -35.96
N ILE A 7 -44.35 15.72 -37.07
CA ILE A 7 -43.07 15.94 -37.78
C ILE A 7 -43.02 17.37 -38.34
N ASN A 8 -44.09 17.87 -38.97
CA ASN A 8 -44.16 19.24 -39.46
C ASN A 8 -44.05 20.29 -38.34
N LEU A 9 -44.64 20.04 -37.17
CA LEU A 9 -44.55 20.94 -36.02
C LEU A 9 -43.11 21.02 -35.46
N ILE A 10 -42.37 19.91 -35.52
CA ILE A 10 -40.97 19.83 -35.09
C ILE A 10 -40.03 20.47 -36.13
N THR A 11 -40.25 20.28 -37.43
CA THR A 11 -39.41 20.84 -38.50
C THR A 11 -39.58 22.34 -38.72
N GLN A 12 -40.77 22.89 -38.51
CA GLN A 12 -41.03 24.33 -38.69
C GLN A 12 -40.63 25.19 -37.49
N ASN A 13 -40.27 24.57 -36.36
CA ASN A 13 -39.90 25.29 -35.16
C ASN A 13 -38.39 25.14 -34.88
N PRO A 14 -37.54 26.07 -35.38
CA PRO A 14 -36.08 25.97 -35.27
C PRO A 14 -35.60 25.92 -33.81
N ILE A 15 -36.42 26.40 -32.85
CA ILE A 15 -36.14 26.31 -31.41
C ILE A 15 -36.28 24.87 -30.91
N VAL A 16 -37.28 24.12 -31.38
CA VAL A 16 -37.51 22.70 -30.99
C VAL A 16 -36.43 21.81 -31.61
N LEU A 17 -36.10 22.05 -32.89
CA LEU A 17 -35.01 21.37 -33.61
C LEU A 17 -33.63 21.67 -33.01
N GLY A 18 -33.37 22.94 -32.66
CA GLY A 18 -32.16 23.36 -31.96
C GLY A 18 -32.06 22.79 -30.54
N GLY A 19 -33.19 22.70 -29.82
CA GLY A 19 -33.27 22.09 -28.49
C GLY A 19 -33.02 20.57 -28.50
N LEU A 20 -33.56 19.85 -29.49
CA LEU A 20 -33.30 18.41 -29.73
C LEU A 20 -31.84 18.16 -30.13
N ALA A 21 -31.29 18.98 -31.02
CA ALA A 21 -29.88 18.90 -31.40
C ALA A 21 -28.93 19.17 -30.23
N LEU A 22 -29.27 20.13 -29.35
CA LEU A 22 -28.54 20.41 -28.10
C LEU A 22 -28.63 19.26 -27.10
N THR A 23 -29.79 18.61 -26.93
CA THR A 23 -29.92 17.49 -25.99
C THR A 23 -29.22 16.22 -26.50
N VAL A 24 -29.29 15.92 -27.79
CA VAL A 24 -28.52 14.82 -28.40
C VAL A 24 -27.02 15.13 -28.38
N GLY A 25 -26.63 16.37 -28.66
CA GLY A 25 -25.24 16.85 -28.58
C GLY A 25 -24.67 16.79 -27.16
N MET A 26 -25.42 17.25 -26.15
CA MET A 26 -25.04 17.13 -24.73
C MET A 26 -24.97 15.67 -24.29
N GLY A 27 -25.91 14.82 -24.71
CA GLY A 27 -25.87 13.38 -24.45
C GLY A 27 -24.61 12.71 -25.01
N GLY A 28 -24.22 13.07 -26.24
CA GLY A 28 -22.98 12.62 -26.86
C GLY A 28 -21.72 13.09 -26.12
N ILE A 29 -21.68 14.36 -25.69
CA ILE A 29 -20.56 14.91 -24.91
C ILE A 29 -20.44 14.23 -23.54
N ILE A 30 -21.55 14.01 -22.84
CA ILE A 30 -21.56 13.31 -21.55
C ILE A 30 -21.07 11.87 -21.73
N ALA A 31 -21.57 11.15 -22.74
CA ALA A 31 -21.13 9.80 -23.05
C ALA A 31 -19.62 9.74 -23.36
N LEU A 32 -19.09 10.70 -24.13
CA LEU A 32 -17.67 10.83 -24.43
C LEU A 32 -16.83 11.09 -23.17
N ILE A 33 -17.29 11.96 -22.26
CA ILE A 33 -16.59 12.24 -20.99
C ILE A 33 -16.57 10.99 -20.10
N VAL A 34 -17.69 10.26 -20.01
CA VAL A 34 -17.77 9.01 -19.25
C VAL A 34 -16.84 7.97 -19.84
N PHE A 35 -16.86 7.80 -21.16
CA PHE A 35 -15.98 6.87 -21.88
C PHE A 35 -14.51 7.24 -21.69
N ALA A 36 -14.12 8.51 -21.85
CA ALA A 36 -12.75 8.97 -21.64
C ALA A 36 -12.29 8.73 -20.20
N ARG A 37 -13.15 8.99 -19.20
CA ARG A 37 -12.84 8.68 -17.78
C ARG A 37 -12.67 7.18 -17.53
N LEU A 38 -13.51 6.35 -18.16
CA LEU A 38 -13.42 4.90 -18.06
C LEU A 38 -12.13 4.38 -18.72
N PHE A 39 -11.85 4.86 -19.93
CA PHE A 39 -10.67 4.52 -20.71
C PHE A 39 -9.38 4.91 -19.96
N ILE A 40 -9.28 6.15 -19.47
CA ILE A 40 -8.15 6.60 -18.66
C ILE A 40 -7.97 5.73 -17.40
N ARG A 41 -9.05 5.33 -16.74
CA ARG A 41 -8.98 4.43 -15.57
C ARG A 41 -8.48 3.04 -15.94
N LEU A 42 -8.94 2.48 -17.07
CA LEU A 42 -8.52 1.18 -17.56
C LEU A 42 -7.04 1.19 -17.97
N SER A 43 -6.62 2.16 -18.78
CA SER A 43 -5.22 2.30 -19.21
C SER A 43 -4.26 2.49 -18.02
N ARG A 44 -4.68 3.24 -16.98
CA ARG A 44 -3.89 3.37 -15.74
C ARG A 44 -3.79 2.06 -14.97
N ARG A 45 -4.83 1.23 -14.96
CA ARG A 45 -4.80 -0.08 -14.30
C ARG A 45 -3.88 -1.04 -15.04
N GLU A 46 -3.95 -1.08 -16.37
CA GLU A 46 -3.07 -1.90 -17.20
C GLU A 46 -1.60 -1.48 -17.07
N SER A 47 -1.32 -0.17 -17.12
CA SER A 47 0.03 0.35 -16.91
C SER A 47 0.59 0.00 -15.53
N LYS A 48 -0.23 0.09 -14.47
CA LYS A 48 0.19 -0.35 -13.12
C LYS A 48 0.44 -1.84 -13.05
N ASN A 49 -0.42 -2.66 -13.65
CA ASN A 49 -0.22 -4.11 -13.68
C ASN A 49 1.07 -4.49 -14.45
N ALA A 50 1.34 -3.81 -15.57
CA ALA A 50 2.57 -4.01 -16.34
C ALA A 50 3.81 -3.62 -15.52
N ALA A 51 3.75 -2.51 -14.79
CA ALA A 51 4.80 -2.12 -13.85
C ALA A 51 5.05 -3.19 -12.77
N TRP A 52 3.99 -3.74 -12.16
CA TRP A 52 4.13 -4.85 -11.19
C TRP A 52 4.73 -6.11 -11.81
N GLN A 53 4.37 -6.43 -13.06
CA GLN A 53 4.97 -7.56 -13.78
C GLN A 53 6.46 -7.33 -14.08
N GLN A 54 6.86 -6.11 -14.45
CA GLN A 54 8.28 -5.75 -14.63
C GLN A 54 9.08 -5.92 -13.33
N LEU A 55 8.45 -5.67 -12.18
CA LEU A 55 9.02 -5.90 -10.85
C LEU A 55 9.05 -7.39 -10.44
N GLY A 56 8.60 -8.30 -11.30
CA GLY A 56 8.53 -9.74 -11.02
C GLY A 56 7.31 -10.18 -10.21
N TYR A 57 6.33 -9.30 -10.00
CA TYR A 57 5.10 -9.62 -9.28
C TYR A 57 4.01 -10.16 -10.21
N ARG A 58 3.37 -11.26 -9.79
CA ARG A 58 2.13 -11.77 -10.39
C ARG A 58 0.92 -11.28 -9.60
N SER A 59 -0.15 -10.87 -10.29
CA SER A 59 -1.41 -10.53 -9.61
C SER A 59 -2.14 -11.81 -9.19
N GLN A 60 -2.58 -11.89 -7.92
CA GLN A 60 -3.46 -12.96 -7.43
C GLN A 60 -4.94 -12.55 -7.39
N GLY A 61 -5.27 -11.41 -7.98
CA GLY A 61 -6.64 -10.92 -8.11
C GLY A 61 -6.98 -9.78 -7.16
N ALA A 62 -8.25 -9.38 -7.22
CA ALA A 62 -8.82 -8.36 -6.34
C ALA A 62 -9.94 -8.96 -5.51
N THR A 63 -9.74 -9.04 -4.19
CA THR A 63 -10.75 -9.59 -3.28
C THR A 63 -11.63 -8.46 -2.77
N ARG A 64 -12.96 -8.61 -2.91
CA ARG A 64 -13.93 -7.69 -2.32
C ARG A 64 -14.28 -8.15 -0.90
N TYR A 65 -13.84 -7.41 0.11
CA TYR A 65 -14.18 -7.66 1.51
C TYR A 65 -15.43 -6.84 1.89
N GLY A 66 -16.61 -7.24 1.39
CA GLY A 66 -17.89 -6.57 1.69
C GLY A 66 -18.08 -5.19 1.04
N ARG A 67 -19.00 -4.37 1.59
CA ARG A 67 -19.36 -3.05 1.03
C ARG A 67 -18.17 -2.08 1.09
N GLY A 68 -17.53 -1.88 -0.06
CA GLY A 68 -16.57 -0.79 -0.27
C GLY A 68 -15.11 -1.11 0.10
N SER A 69 -14.77 -2.38 0.30
CA SER A 69 -13.36 -2.80 0.43
C SER A 69 -12.88 -3.54 -0.82
N VAL A 70 -11.86 -3.00 -1.48
CA VAL A 70 -11.14 -3.68 -2.57
C VAL A 70 -9.70 -3.89 -2.12
N GLY A 71 -9.29 -5.14 -2.04
CA GLY A 71 -7.90 -5.53 -1.83
C GLY A 71 -7.27 -5.91 -3.16
N THR A 72 -6.15 -5.33 -3.56
CA THR A 72 -5.31 -5.87 -4.64
C THR A 72 -4.18 -6.68 -4.02
N HIS A 73 -3.90 -7.86 -4.58
CA HIS A 73 -2.86 -8.75 -4.10
C HIS A 73 -1.89 -9.10 -5.22
N TYR A 74 -0.61 -8.88 -4.95
CA TYR A 74 0.50 -9.23 -5.83
C TYR A 74 1.49 -10.10 -5.07
N VAL A 75 2.11 -11.05 -5.77
CA VAL A 75 3.08 -11.98 -5.19
C VAL A 75 4.32 -12.06 -6.04
N ARG A 76 5.49 -12.03 -5.41
CA ARG A 76 6.78 -12.30 -6.02
C ARG A 76 7.52 -13.32 -5.17
N THR A 77 8.15 -14.29 -5.81
CA THR A 77 9.06 -15.20 -5.12
C THR A 77 10.45 -14.57 -5.11
N TYR A 78 11.05 -14.41 -3.94
CA TYR A 78 12.39 -13.85 -3.74
C TYR A 78 13.20 -14.80 -2.86
N SER A 79 14.35 -15.27 -3.35
CA SER A 79 15.21 -16.23 -2.63
C SER A 79 14.48 -17.46 -2.05
N GLY A 80 13.44 -17.93 -2.73
CA GLY A 80 12.62 -19.07 -2.28
C GLY A 80 11.43 -18.71 -1.37
N HIS A 81 11.28 -17.46 -0.96
CA HIS A 81 10.19 -16.98 -0.11
C HIS A 81 9.12 -16.23 -0.92
N GLU A 82 7.84 -16.41 -0.57
CA GLU A 82 6.76 -15.65 -1.19
C GLU A 82 6.58 -14.30 -0.50
N ILE A 83 6.87 -13.23 -1.23
CA ILE A 83 6.62 -11.85 -0.81
C ILE A 83 5.26 -11.42 -1.37
N HIS A 84 4.32 -11.15 -0.48
CA HIS A 84 2.97 -10.71 -0.81
C HIS A 84 2.86 -9.21 -0.60
N TYR A 85 2.62 -8.46 -1.68
CA TYR A 85 2.21 -7.07 -1.60
C TYR A 85 0.68 -6.97 -1.62
N ARG A 86 0.11 -6.32 -0.61
CA ARG A 86 -1.33 -6.16 -0.44
C ARG A 86 -1.68 -4.68 -0.33
N MET A 87 -2.70 -4.26 -1.06
CA MET A 87 -3.24 -2.90 -0.97
C MET A 87 -4.74 -2.97 -0.74
N HIS A 88 -5.21 -2.53 0.43
CA HIS A 88 -6.62 -2.47 0.79
C HIS A 88 -7.10 -1.03 0.74
N VAL A 89 -8.25 -0.79 0.14
CA VAL A 89 -8.96 0.49 0.23
C VAL A 89 -10.35 0.22 0.79
N LYS A 90 -10.68 0.81 1.95
CA LYS A 90 -11.97 0.75 2.62
C LYS A 90 -12.60 2.14 2.62
N SER A 91 -13.73 2.29 1.94
CA SER A 91 -14.52 3.52 1.99
C SER A 91 -15.69 3.38 2.95
N SER A 92 -15.80 4.27 3.95
CA SER A 92 -16.90 4.30 4.93
C SER A 92 -17.29 5.74 5.24
N PHE A 93 -18.59 6.07 5.16
CA PHE A 93 -19.16 7.38 5.54
C PHE A 93 -18.36 8.61 5.06
N GLY A 94 -17.96 8.63 3.78
CA GLY A 94 -17.21 9.75 3.19
C GLY A 94 -15.70 9.77 3.50
N LYS A 95 -15.18 8.81 4.29
CA LYS A 95 -13.75 8.60 4.56
C LYS A 95 -13.23 7.41 3.78
N SER A 96 -11.99 7.47 3.31
CA SER A 96 -11.35 6.39 2.54
C SER A 96 -10.06 5.95 3.21
N GLN A 97 -10.13 4.89 4.02
CA GLN A 97 -8.93 4.28 4.57
C GLN A 97 -8.24 3.47 3.49
N SER A 98 -6.93 3.64 3.34
CA SER A 98 -6.10 2.75 2.53
C SER A 98 -4.98 2.21 3.39
N SER A 99 -4.62 0.95 3.18
CA SER A 99 -3.40 0.35 3.70
C SER A 99 -2.68 -0.35 2.56
N ALA A 100 -1.36 -0.28 2.56
CA ALA A 100 -0.51 -0.98 1.61
C ALA A 100 0.70 -1.52 2.36
N TYR A 101 1.01 -2.79 2.14
CA TYR A 101 2.07 -3.46 2.88
C TYR A 101 2.60 -4.67 2.13
N TRP A 102 3.86 -5.00 2.37
CA TRP A 102 4.47 -6.27 1.99
C TRP A 102 4.49 -7.20 3.18
N THR A 103 4.30 -8.49 2.92
CA THR A 103 4.34 -9.55 3.93
C THR A 103 5.14 -10.73 3.42
N CYS A 104 5.86 -11.39 4.32
CA CYS A 104 6.46 -12.68 4.10
C CYS A 104 6.14 -13.56 5.31
N GLU A 105 5.62 -14.75 5.06
CA GLU A 105 5.29 -15.71 6.11
C GLU A 105 6.55 -16.28 6.75
N ILE A 106 6.53 -16.42 8.08
CA ILE A 106 7.58 -17.10 8.83
C ILE A 106 7.10 -18.55 9.05
N PRO A 107 7.80 -19.55 8.50
CA PRO A 107 7.31 -20.93 8.45
C PRO A 107 7.28 -21.62 9.82
N VAL A 108 8.03 -21.11 10.79
CA VAL A 108 8.12 -21.65 12.16
C VAL A 108 7.94 -20.49 13.15
N PRO A 109 7.08 -20.62 14.17
CA PRO A 109 6.96 -19.61 15.21
C PRO A 109 8.31 -19.25 15.82
N SER A 110 8.65 -17.97 15.75
CA SER A 110 9.93 -17.42 16.22
C SER A 110 9.75 -16.70 17.55
N SER A 111 10.75 -16.76 18.43
CA SER A 111 10.82 -15.89 19.62
C SER A 111 11.44 -14.52 19.32
N PHE A 112 12.05 -14.35 18.14
CA PHE A 112 12.50 -13.06 17.66
C PHE A 112 11.30 -12.20 17.24
N GLY A 113 11.07 -11.13 17.99
CA GLY A 113 10.09 -10.10 17.70
C GLY A 113 10.76 -8.72 17.63
N LEU A 114 10.46 -7.97 16.57
CA LEU A 114 11.03 -6.65 16.31
C LEU A 114 10.00 -5.75 15.63
N GLN A 115 9.93 -4.49 16.03
CA GLN A 115 9.25 -3.45 15.29
C GLN A 115 10.19 -2.24 15.17
N VAL A 116 10.35 -1.74 13.94
CA VAL A 116 11.10 -0.52 13.63
C VAL A 116 10.15 0.45 12.98
N ILE A 117 10.01 1.63 13.56
CA ILE A 117 9.15 2.68 13.03
C ILE A 117 9.82 4.04 13.15
N GLU A 118 9.46 4.99 12.29
CA GLU A 118 9.86 6.40 12.45
C GLU A 118 9.56 6.90 13.88
N ALA A 119 10.58 7.45 14.55
CA ALA A 119 10.47 7.89 15.94
C ALA A 119 9.36 8.94 16.12
N GLY A 120 9.18 9.80 15.11
CA GLY A 120 8.09 10.77 15.08
C GLY A 120 6.71 10.13 15.09
N ILE A 121 6.50 8.91 14.57
CA ILE A 121 5.18 8.27 14.55
C ILE A 121 4.86 7.60 15.89
N ALA A 122 5.88 7.02 16.55
CA ALA A 122 5.74 6.36 17.85
C ALA A 122 5.30 7.32 18.98
N ASP A 123 5.68 8.60 18.88
CA ASP A 123 5.14 9.64 19.75
C ASP A 123 3.67 9.91 19.43
N SER A 124 2.80 9.44 20.32
CA SER A 124 1.32 9.57 20.28
C SER A 124 0.77 10.96 19.87
N SER A 125 1.55 12.04 20.02
CA SER A 125 1.18 13.39 19.60
C SER A 125 1.38 13.68 18.11
N LEU A 126 2.30 12.96 17.44
CA LEU A 126 2.59 13.07 16.02
C LEU A 126 1.84 12.02 15.19
N ALA A 127 1.48 10.85 15.72
CA ALA A 127 0.47 9.98 15.07
C ALA A 127 -0.84 10.76 14.81
N ALA A 128 -1.23 11.62 15.76
CA ALA A 128 -2.35 12.56 15.61
C ALA A 128 -2.07 13.72 14.63
N LYS A 129 -0.81 14.14 14.41
CA LYS A 129 -0.43 15.18 13.42
C LYS A 129 -0.23 14.62 12.01
N ALA A 130 0.36 13.43 11.88
CA ALA A 130 0.35 12.63 10.67
C ALA A 130 -1.11 12.41 10.24
N SER A 131 -1.99 11.97 11.15
CA SER A 131 -3.43 11.89 10.89
C SER A 131 -4.08 13.21 10.43
N ARG A 132 -3.54 14.39 10.77
CA ARG A 132 -4.04 15.72 10.33
C ARG A 132 -3.44 16.19 9.00
N ALA A 133 -2.21 15.81 8.67
CA ALA A 133 -1.66 15.98 7.32
C ALA A 133 -2.31 15.03 6.30
N LEU A 134 -3.06 14.03 6.79
CA LEU A 134 -3.63 12.91 6.05
C LEU A 134 -5.15 12.86 6.15
N ASP A 135 -5.84 14.01 6.06
CA ASP A 135 -7.29 14.18 6.31
C ASP A 135 -8.26 13.26 5.50
N ARG A 136 -7.73 12.32 4.70
CA ARG A 136 -8.47 11.26 4.00
C ARG A 136 -8.12 9.83 4.41
N HIS A 137 -6.99 9.56 5.05
CA HIS A 137 -6.49 8.23 5.37
C HIS A 137 -6.27 8.10 6.90
N THR A 138 -7.17 7.41 7.59
CA THR A 138 -7.00 7.13 9.02
C THR A 138 -5.99 5.98 9.16
N TYR A 139 -4.79 6.30 9.65
CA TYR A 139 -3.78 5.32 10.03
C TYR A 139 -4.02 4.93 11.49
N ASP A 140 -4.56 3.74 11.73
CA ASP A 140 -4.72 3.18 13.09
C ASP A 140 -3.47 2.38 13.43
N TRP A 141 -2.45 3.09 13.94
CA TRP A 141 -1.19 2.48 14.31
C TRP A 141 -1.24 1.95 15.74
N LYS A 142 -0.63 0.78 15.96
CA LYS A 142 -0.43 0.20 17.28
C LYS A 142 0.94 -0.46 17.36
N ALA A 143 1.61 -0.27 18.49
CA ALA A 143 2.83 -1.00 18.80
C ALA A 143 2.55 -2.52 18.95
N HIS A 144 3.36 -3.34 18.28
CA HIS A 144 3.31 -4.81 18.41
C HIS A 144 4.07 -5.29 19.64
N PHE A 145 5.09 -4.54 20.06
CA PHE A 145 5.91 -4.80 21.24
C PHE A 145 5.94 -3.55 22.13
N ASP A 146 6.22 -3.74 23.41
CA ASP A 146 6.20 -2.67 24.42
C ASP A 146 7.60 -2.30 24.93
N THR A 147 8.61 -3.10 24.62
CA THR A 147 9.96 -2.97 25.17
C THR A 147 10.87 -2.25 24.18
N PRO A 148 11.37 -1.03 24.51
CA PRO A 148 12.32 -0.31 23.68
C PRO A 148 13.68 -0.99 23.63
N ILE A 149 14.34 -0.89 22.48
CA ILE A 149 15.68 -1.43 22.23
C ILE A 149 16.56 -0.31 21.70
N GLU A 150 17.70 -0.08 22.35
CA GLU A 150 18.77 0.76 21.82
C GLU A 150 19.68 -0.09 20.94
N THR A 151 19.96 0.35 19.72
CA THR A 151 20.83 -0.42 18.82
C THR A 151 22.31 -0.13 19.03
N GLY A 152 22.63 1.04 19.59
CA GLY A 152 23.99 1.54 19.68
C GLY A 152 24.47 2.20 18.37
N ASP A 153 23.64 2.22 17.33
CA ASP A 153 23.85 3.02 16.12
C ASP A 153 23.07 4.33 16.24
N ALA A 154 23.81 5.43 16.41
CA ALA A 154 23.22 6.75 16.63
C ALA A 154 22.34 7.23 15.46
N ALA A 155 22.58 6.77 14.22
CA ALA A 155 21.75 7.15 13.09
C ALA A 155 20.40 6.42 13.13
N LEU A 156 20.40 5.12 13.47
CA LEU A 156 19.19 4.33 13.64
C LEU A 156 18.37 4.81 14.85
N ASP A 157 19.01 4.94 16.00
CA ASP A 157 18.36 5.32 17.26
C ASP A 157 17.79 6.76 17.22
N ASN A 158 18.36 7.65 16.39
CA ASN A 158 17.82 8.99 16.19
C ASN A 158 16.62 9.03 15.23
N ARG A 159 16.60 8.16 14.21
CA ARG A 159 15.54 8.16 13.20
C ARG A 159 14.35 7.30 13.62
N PHE A 160 14.60 6.17 14.26
CA PHE A 160 13.62 5.14 14.50
C PHE A 160 13.38 4.89 15.98
N THR A 161 12.14 4.58 16.33
CA THR A 161 11.80 3.86 17.56
C THR A 161 11.84 2.38 17.26
N ILE A 162 12.62 1.65 18.06
CA ILE A 162 12.84 0.22 17.90
C ILE A 162 12.30 -0.47 19.14
N LEU A 163 11.37 -1.39 18.92
CA LEU A 163 10.69 -2.16 19.96
C LEU A 163 10.90 -3.64 19.68
N GLY A 164 10.98 -4.50 20.69
CA GLY A 164 11.12 -5.93 20.42
C GLY A 164 11.16 -6.79 21.67
N THR A 165 11.42 -8.07 21.49
CA THR A 165 11.47 -9.06 22.58
C THR A 165 12.89 -9.34 23.07
N ASP A 166 13.90 -9.11 22.22
CA ASP A 166 15.31 -9.39 22.50
C ASP A 166 16.21 -8.32 21.87
N ALA A 167 16.93 -7.57 22.71
CA ALA A 167 17.82 -6.50 22.27
C ALA A 167 19.02 -7.01 21.45
N GLY A 168 19.60 -8.14 21.82
CA GLY A 168 20.78 -8.69 21.13
C GLY A 168 20.41 -9.21 19.75
N ALA A 169 19.28 -9.92 19.64
CA ALA A 169 18.76 -10.37 18.35
C ALA A 169 18.37 -9.19 17.45
N ALA A 170 17.68 -8.18 18.00
CA ALA A 170 17.33 -6.97 17.25
C ALA A 170 18.57 -6.23 16.71
N GLN A 171 19.61 -6.07 17.55
CA GLN A 171 20.88 -5.48 17.13
C GLN A 171 21.54 -6.31 16.03
N GLN A 172 21.61 -7.63 16.18
CA GLN A 172 22.20 -8.51 15.16
C GLN A 172 21.45 -8.41 13.83
N PHE A 173 20.12 -8.29 13.86
CA PHE A 173 19.32 -8.10 12.65
C PHE A 173 19.62 -6.75 11.99
N LEU A 174 19.53 -5.67 12.74
CA LEU A 174 19.61 -4.30 12.21
C LEU A 174 21.02 -3.90 11.78
N LEU A 175 22.03 -4.37 12.52
CA LEU A 175 23.45 -4.17 12.22
C LEU A 175 24.00 -5.26 11.28
N GLY A 176 23.16 -6.21 10.89
CA GLY A 176 23.45 -7.15 9.82
C GLY A 176 23.78 -6.42 8.52
N VAL A 177 24.54 -7.10 7.65
CA VAL A 177 24.98 -6.53 6.36
C VAL A 177 23.75 -6.02 5.60
N ASP A 178 23.79 -4.73 5.24
CA ASP A 178 22.81 -3.98 4.45
C ASP A 178 21.47 -3.60 5.11
N ILE A 179 21.09 -4.09 6.30
CA ILE A 179 19.75 -3.80 6.84
C ILE A 179 19.62 -2.34 7.32
N GLY A 180 20.41 -1.94 8.31
CA GLY A 180 20.37 -0.57 8.86
C GLY A 180 20.53 0.53 7.80
N PRO A 181 21.57 0.47 6.94
CA PRO A 181 21.75 1.44 5.86
C PRO A 181 20.58 1.51 4.88
N VAL A 182 19.97 0.37 4.53
CA VAL A 182 18.79 0.35 3.65
C VAL A 182 17.61 1.03 4.34
N LEU A 183 17.30 0.68 5.60
CA LEU A 183 16.22 1.32 6.35
C LEU A 183 16.41 2.84 6.42
N LEU A 184 17.64 3.32 6.65
CA LEU A 184 18.00 4.73 6.65
C LEU A 184 17.85 5.43 5.29
N ALA A 185 17.86 4.69 4.18
CA ALA A 185 17.66 5.24 2.84
C ALA A 185 16.18 5.29 2.42
N LEU A 186 15.31 4.48 3.04
CA LEU A 186 13.90 4.43 2.69
C LEU A 186 13.18 5.73 3.10
N PRO A 187 12.27 6.28 2.27
CA PRO A 187 11.44 7.43 2.63
C PRO A 187 10.58 7.28 3.89
N HIS A 188 10.08 6.08 4.15
CA HIS A 188 9.24 5.78 5.31
C HIS A 188 9.46 4.33 5.76
N VAL A 189 9.57 4.10 7.06
CA VAL A 189 9.73 2.76 7.63
C VAL A 189 8.67 2.47 8.70
N ASP A 190 7.95 1.37 8.50
CA ASP A 190 7.21 0.64 9.53
C ASP A 190 7.39 -0.85 9.25
N LEU A 191 8.41 -1.44 9.86
CA LEU A 191 8.78 -2.85 9.73
C LEU A 191 8.38 -3.56 11.01
N THR A 192 7.60 -4.63 10.90
CA THR A 192 7.26 -5.52 12.01
C THR A 192 7.69 -6.94 11.66
N VAL A 193 8.44 -7.57 12.55
CA VAL A 193 8.74 -9.01 12.55
C VAL A 193 8.04 -9.59 13.77
N ALA A 194 6.97 -10.34 13.53
CA ALA A 194 6.20 -11.02 14.56
C ALA A 194 6.30 -12.54 14.38
N ASN A 195 5.74 -13.32 15.31
CA ASN A 195 5.95 -14.77 15.37
C ASN A 195 5.61 -15.52 14.07
N SER A 196 4.65 -15.04 13.27
CA SER A 196 4.15 -15.72 12.06
C SER A 196 4.42 -14.96 10.75
N GLU A 197 4.79 -13.69 10.81
CA GLU A 197 5.00 -12.87 9.61
C GLU A 197 6.03 -11.77 9.83
N ALA A 198 6.81 -11.52 8.79
CA ALA A 198 7.51 -10.25 8.60
C ALA A 198 6.66 -9.36 7.70
N ARG A 199 6.44 -8.12 8.11
CA ARG A 199 5.56 -7.16 7.46
C ARG A 199 6.25 -5.81 7.35
N PHE A 200 6.17 -5.21 6.17
CA PHE A 200 6.62 -3.85 5.91
C PHE A 200 5.41 -3.02 5.46
N ASP A 201 4.98 -2.08 6.28
CA ASP A 201 3.86 -1.19 6.00
C ASP A 201 4.34 0.06 5.23
N ASP A 202 3.78 0.27 4.04
CA ASP A 202 3.95 1.50 3.25
C ASP A 202 2.58 2.06 2.90
N THR A 203 1.83 2.39 3.94
CA THR A 203 0.50 3.00 3.80
C THR A 203 0.54 4.31 2.99
N PHE A 204 1.71 4.97 2.96
CA PHE A 204 1.95 6.20 2.22
C PHE A 204 2.28 5.99 0.74
N LEU A 205 2.51 4.74 0.32
CA LEU A 205 3.04 4.39 -1.01
C LEU A 205 4.32 5.16 -1.35
N ALA A 206 5.05 5.63 -0.33
CA ALA A 206 6.22 6.47 -0.48
C ALA A 206 7.42 5.67 -0.99
N ASN A 207 7.39 4.36 -0.78
CA ASN A 207 8.43 3.42 -1.18
C ASN A 207 8.05 2.66 -2.48
N VAL A 208 6.79 2.74 -2.93
CA VAL A 208 6.34 2.06 -4.16
C VAL A 208 6.58 2.90 -5.41
N TRP A 209 6.25 4.20 -5.36
CA TRP A 209 6.20 5.06 -6.54
C TRP A 209 7.03 6.33 -6.35
N GLY A 210 7.83 6.65 -7.36
CA GLY A 210 8.44 7.97 -7.50
C GLY A 210 7.37 9.06 -7.66
N LYS A 211 7.78 10.32 -7.48
CA LYS A 211 6.87 11.48 -7.62
C LYS A 211 6.24 11.58 -9.02
N ASP A 212 6.90 11.02 -10.03
CA ASP A 212 6.45 10.94 -11.42
C ASP A 212 5.60 9.69 -11.71
N GLY A 213 5.35 8.84 -10.70
CA GLY A 213 4.60 7.60 -10.83
C GLY A 213 5.41 6.44 -11.42
N THR A 214 6.74 6.56 -11.50
CA THR A 214 7.62 5.44 -11.87
C THR A 214 7.77 4.47 -10.69
N PRO A 215 7.84 3.14 -10.93
CA PRO A 215 8.09 2.18 -9.87
C PRO A 215 9.54 2.31 -9.37
N LEU A 216 9.72 2.27 -8.04
CA LEU A 216 11.04 2.33 -7.42
C LEU A 216 11.62 0.92 -7.29
N VAL A 217 12.12 0.36 -8.40
CA VAL A 217 12.56 -1.04 -8.52
C VAL A 217 13.55 -1.44 -7.44
N GLU A 218 14.59 -0.65 -7.22
CA GLU A 218 15.64 -0.93 -6.23
C GLU A 218 15.08 -1.01 -4.81
N ILE A 219 14.11 -0.15 -4.47
CA ILE A 219 13.46 -0.15 -3.16
C ILE A 219 12.64 -1.43 -2.95
N HIS A 220 11.98 -1.93 -4.01
CA HIS A 220 11.21 -3.18 -3.90
C HIS A 220 12.12 -4.38 -3.61
N ASP A 221 13.30 -4.44 -4.24
CA ASP A 221 14.28 -5.50 -3.99
C ASP A 221 14.86 -5.39 -2.58
N GLN A 222 15.16 -4.17 -2.12
CA GLN A 222 15.60 -3.89 -0.76
C GLN A 222 14.58 -4.33 0.30
N ILE A 223 13.30 -4.02 0.11
CA ILE A 223 12.23 -4.46 1.02
C ILE A 223 12.09 -5.99 1.00
N ALA A 224 12.13 -6.61 -0.19
CA ALA A 224 12.07 -8.08 -0.29
C ALA A 224 13.27 -8.75 0.41
N GLN A 225 14.46 -8.18 0.31
CA GLN A 225 15.67 -8.63 1.00
C GLN A 225 15.51 -8.51 2.53
N ILE A 226 15.03 -7.37 3.04
CA ILE A 226 14.77 -7.17 4.47
C ILE A 226 13.79 -8.22 5.00
N LEU A 227 12.66 -8.42 4.32
CA LEU A 227 11.65 -9.40 4.72
C LEU A 227 12.18 -10.83 4.70
N THR A 228 12.96 -11.17 3.68
CA THR A 228 13.60 -12.49 3.58
C THR A 228 14.59 -12.71 4.72
N LYS A 229 15.43 -11.70 5.02
CA LYS A 229 16.39 -11.75 6.13
C LYS A 229 15.70 -11.90 7.49
N ALA A 230 14.56 -11.23 7.67
CA ALA A 230 13.76 -11.39 8.88
C ALA A 230 13.25 -12.83 9.06
N VAL A 231 12.81 -13.46 7.97
CA VAL A 231 12.36 -14.86 7.97
C VAL A 231 13.52 -15.82 8.23
N GLU A 232 14.67 -15.62 7.58
CA GLU A 232 15.88 -16.42 7.81
C GLU A 232 16.33 -16.34 9.27
N MET A 233 16.32 -15.14 9.84
CA MET A 233 16.68 -14.93 11.24
C MET A 233 15.67 -15.57 12.21
N ALA A 234 14.38 -15.38 11.95
CA ALA A 234 13.32 -16.00 12.73
C ALA A 234 13.39 -17.54 12.70
N ALA A 235 13.73 -18.13 11.55
CA ALA A 235 13.94 -19.58 11.43
C ALA A 235 15.16 -20.08 12.22
N SER A 236 16.16 -19.23 12.44
CA SER A 236 17.35 -19.55 13.26
C SER A 236 17.14 -19.40 14.76
N THR A 237 16.03 -18.78 15.18
CA THR A 237 15.69 -18.48 16.58
C THR A 237 14.31 -19.05 16.93
N PRO A 238 14.16 -20.39 16.95
CA PRO A 238 12.88 -21.02 17.21
C PRO A 238 12.39 -20.68 18.61
N ALA A 239 11.08 -20.48 18.76
CA ALA A 239 10.47 -20.31 20.07
C ALA A 239 10.85 -21.51 20.96
N GLN A 240 11.40 -21.22 22.14
CA GLN A 240 11.58 -22.26 23.15
C GLN A 240 10.18 -22.74 23.54
N ASN A 241 9.88 -24.02 23.28
CA ASN A 241 8.66 -24.64 23.78
C ASN A 241 8.65 -24.43 25.30
N SER A 242 7.68 -23.66 25.79
CA SER A 242 7.38 -23.61 27.21
C SER A 242 6.67 -24.92 27.53
N ASP A 243 7.45 -25.90 27.98
CA ASP A 243 6.93 -27.08 28.66
C ASP A 243 6.21 -26.69 29.98
#